data_AF-A0A2S5G7F8-F1
#
_entry.id   AF-A0A2S5G7F8-F1
#
_cell.length_a   1.000
_cell.length_b   1.000
_cell.length_c   1.000
_cell.angle_alpha   90.00
_cell.angle_beta   90.00
_cell.angle_gamma   90.00
#
_symmetry.space_group_name_H-M   'P 1'
#
loop_
_entity.id
_entity.type
_entity.pdbx_description
1 polymer ?
#
loop_
_entity_poly.entity_id
_entity_poly.type
_entity_poly.pdbx_seq_one_letter_code
_entity_poly.pdbx_strand_id
1 'polypeptide(L)'
;MNESLIFIMFLLTLLVGPVLMILSIIYGRKHKMKWLWIVNSIFLLFSTAVVIFYLLQLEEIAALNAPGGTAVYVLLLMSSTISIPTALSFFTFAAAIFLNQRKKAGQTNGE
;
A
#
# COMPACT_ATOMS: atom_id res chain seq x y z
N MET A 1 7.94 27.13 -4.30
CA MET A 1 8.18 25.68 -4.38
C MET A 1 7.39 25.17 -5.57
N ASN A 2 8.01 24.42 -6.49
CA ASN A 2 7.37 24.08 -7.77
C ASN A 2 6.24 23.07 -7.52
N GLU A 3 4.98 23.39 -7.85
CA GLU A 3 3.81 22.54 -7.57
C GLU A 3 3.95 21.12 -8.15
N SER A 4 4.58 21.01 -9.32
CA SER A 4 4.92 19.73 -9.95
C SER A 4 5.87 18.88 -9.10
N LEU A 5 6.77 19.50 -8.35
CA LEU A 5 7.73 18.78 -7.49
C LEU A 5 7.03 18.19 -6.27
N ILE A 6 6.09 18.92 -5.65
CA ILE A 6 5.27 18.44 -4.53
C ILE A 6 4.41 17.24 -5.00
N PHE A 7 3.79 17.37 -6.18
CA PHE A 7 3.00 16.32 -6.79
C PHE A 7 3.82 15.04 -7.03
N ILE A 8 5.03 15.16 -7.58
CA ILE A 8 5.94 14.03 -7.83
C ILE A 8 6.37 13.36 -6.52
N MET A 9 6.77 14.15 -5.51
CA MET A 9 7.16 13.60 -4.21
C MET A 9 6.02 12.83 -3.55
N PHE A 10 4.79 13.32 -3.67
CA PHE A 10 3.62 12.65 -3.14
C PHE A 10 3.31 11.34 -3.87
N LEU A 11 3.39 11.33 -5.19
CA LEU A 11 3.27 10.12 -6.01
C LEU A 11 4.30 9.06 -5.62
N LEU A 12 5.55 9.46 -5.37
CA LEU A 12 6.59 8.57 -4.89
C LEU A 12 6.26 7.98 -3.51
N THR A 13 5.72 8.78 -2.58
CA THR A 13 5.28 8.25 -1.28
C THR A 13 4.12 7.27 -1.40
N LEU A 14 3.24 7.46 -2.39
CA LEU A 14 2.10 6.60 -2.65
C LEU A 14 2.52 5.20 -3.13
N LEU A 15 3.71 5.08 -3.76
CA LEU A 15 4.30 3.81 -4.18
C LEU A 15 4.80 2.94 -3.02
N VAL A 16 5.05 3.51 -1.84
CA VAL A 16 5.55 2.76 -0.67
C VAL A 16 4.60 1.62 -0.30
N GLY A 17 3.29 1.86 -0.33
CA GLY A 17 2.27 0.84 -0.02
C GLY A 17 2.28 -0.35 -0.97
N PRO A 18 2.12 -0.14 -2.29
CA PRO A 18 2.20 -1.20 -3.29
C PRO A 18 3.51 -1.99 -3.23
N VAL A 19 4.65 -1.32 -3.05
CA VAL A 19 5.96 -2.00 -2.91
C VAL A 19 5.96 -2.92 -1.68
N LEU A 20 5.49 -2.43 -0.53
CA LEU A 20 5.34 -3.24 0.69
C LEU A 20 4.42 -4.44 0.49
N MET A 21 3.27 -4.25 -0.16
CA MET A 21 2.33 -5.33 -0.45
C MET A 21 2.97 -6.39 -1.36
N ILE A 22 3.69 -5.98 -2.40
CA ILE A 22 4.40 -6.91 -3.30
C ILE A 22 5.46 -7.71 -2.53
N LEU A 23 6.27 -7.05 -1.69
CA LEU A 23 7.26 -7.73 -0.85
C LEU A 23 6.59 -8.73 0.11
N SER A 24 5.49 -8.34 0.74
CA SER A 24 4.70 -9.19 1.63
C SER A 24 4.12 -10.42 0.90
N ILE A 25 3.62 -10.24 -0.33
CA ILE A 25 3.15 -11.34 -1.20
C ILE A 25 4.29 -12.31 -1.50
N ILE A 26 5.44 -11.81 -1.95
CA ILE A 26 6.61 -12.63 -2.28
C ILE A 26 7.06 -13.43 -1.05
N TYR A 27 7.17 -12.77 0.10
CA TYR A 27 7.54 -13.41 1.36
C TYR A 27 6.53 -14.49 1.76
N GLY A 28 5.23 -14.20 1.67
CA GLY A 28 4.15 -15.13 2.00
C GLY A 28 4.16 -16.38 1.13
N ARG A 29 4.42 -16.22 -0.18
CA ARG A 29 4.57 -17.35 -1.11
C ARG A 29 5.80 -18.18 -0.76
N LYS A 30 6.95 -17.54 -0.50
CA LYS A 30 8.21 -18.23 -0.15
C LYS A 30 8.09 -19.06 1.14
N HIS A 31 7.36 -18.57 2.14
CA HIS A 31 7.19 -19.25 3.43
C HIS A 31 5.88 -20.04 3.55
N LYS A 32 5.17 -20.30 2.44
CA LYS A 32 3.90 -21.04 2.39
C LYS A 32 2.79 -20.48 3.29
N MET A 33 2.84 -19.18 3.62
CA MET A 33 1.85 -18.50 4.45
C MET A 33 0.67 -18.01 3.62
N LYS A 34 -0.35 -18.87 3.45
CA LYS A 34 -1.52 -18.59 2.60
C LYS A 34 -2.24 -17.30 2.94
N TRP A 35 -2.47 -17.01 4.22
CA TRP A 35 -3.15 -15.77 4.61
C TRP A 35 -2.41 -14.53 4.10
N LEU A 36 -1.07 -14.55 4.10
CA LEU A 36 -0.28 -13.33 3.95
C LEU A 36 -0.32 -12.86 2.51
N TRP A 37 -0.03 -13.78 1.59
CA TRP A 37 -0.04 -13.43 0.18
C TRP A 37 -1.45 -13.18 -0.34
N ILE A 38 -2.49 -13.89 0.16
CA ILE A 38 -3.88 -13.64 -0.25
C ILE A 38 -4.35 -12.25 0.21
N VAL A 39 -4.22 -11.92 1.49
CA VAL A 39 -4.66 -10.63 2.04
C VAL A 39 -3.93 -9.48 1.36
N ASN A 40 -2.62 -9.58 1.18
CA ASN A 40 -1.83 -8.54 0.52
C ASN A 40 -2.13 -8.43 -0.99
N SER A 41 -2.53 -9.52 -1.66
CA SER A 41 -2.97 -9.46 -3.05
C SER A 41 -4.30 -8.73 -3.19
N ILE A 42 -5.25 -8.96 -2.26
CA ILE A 42 -6.53 -8.24 -2.22
C ILE A 42 -6.29 -6.75 -1.96
N PHE A 43 -5.40 -6.41 -1.02
CA PHE A 43 -5.03 -5.02 -0.75
C PHE A 43 -4.39 -4.36 -1.97
N LEU A 44 -3.48 -5.04 -2.66
CA LEU A 44 -2.85 -4.51 -3.86
C LEU A 44 -3.87 -4.27 -4.98
N LEU A 45 -4.79 -5.19 -5.21
CA LEU A 45 -5.88 -5.03 -6.19
C LEU A 45 -6.80 -3.86 -5.81
N PHE A 46 -7.19 -3.77 -4.54
CA PHE A 46 -8.02 -2.68 -4.04
C PHE A 46 -7.33 -1.33 -4.22
N SER A 47 -6.07 -1.20 -3.80
CA SER A 47 -5.30 0.04 -3.98
C SER A 47 -5.14 0.40 -5.46
N THR A 48 -4.94 -0.59 -6.33
CA THR A 48 -4.86 -0.37 -7.78
C THR A 48 -6.20 0.12 -8.34
N ALA A 49 -7.31 -0.48 -7.92
CA ALA A 49 -8.65 -0.07 -8.34
C ALA A 49 -8.97 1.36 -7.89
N VAL A 50 -8.59 1.74 -6.67
CA VAL A 50 -8.73 3.11 -6.15
C VAL A 50 -7.95 4.11 -7.01
N VAL A 51 -6.68 3.80 -7.34
CA VAL A 51 -5.87 4.67 -8.21
C VAL A 51 -6.54 4.83 -9.57
N ILE A 52 -6.93 3.73 -10.21
CA ILE A 52 -7.59 3.77 -11.53
C ILE A 52 -8.89 4.58 -11.47
N PHE A 53 -9.72 4.35 -10.46
CA PHE A 53 -10.99 5.04 -10.28
C PHE A 53 -10.81 6.56 -10.20
N TYR A 54 -9.88 7.04 -9.38
CA TYR A 54 -9.62 8.47 -9.24
C TYR A 54 -8.88 9.07 -10.44
N LEU A 55 -8.07 8.28 -11.15
CA LEU A 55 -7.46 8.71 -12.42
C LEU A 55 -8.51 8.87 -13.53
N LEU A 56 -9.56 8.05 -13.55
CA LEU A 56 -10.65 8.17 -14.53
C LEU A 56 -11.59 9.34 -14.23
N GLN A 57 -11.74 9.73 -12.96
CA GLN A 57 -12.58 10.86 -12.54
C GLN A 57 -11.85 12.20 -12.52
N LEU A 58 -10.63 12.27 -13.03
CA LEU A 58 -9.77 13.45 -12.89
C LEU A 58 -10.39 14.70 -13.55
N GLU A 59 -11.11 14.53 -14.66
CA GLU A 59 -11.82 15.61 -15.36
C GLU A 59 -13.06 16.11 -14.59
N GLU A 60 -13.85 15.21 -14.00
CA GLU A 60 -15.01 15.59 -13.19
C GLU A 60 -14.58 16.31 -11.90
N ILE A 61 -13.46 15.88 -11.31
CA ILE A 61 -12.91 16.51 -10.11
C ILE A 61 -12.18 17.82 -10.48
N ALA A 62 -11.74 17.98 -11.74
CA ALA A 62 -11.22 19.26 -12.26
C ALA A 62 -12.28 20.35 -12.27
N ALA A 63 -13.54 19.99 -12.52
CA ALA A 63 -14.66 20.92 -12.53
C ALA A 63 -15.03 21.47 -11.13
N LEU A 64 -14.55 20.84 -10.05
CA LEU A 64 -14.91 21.20 -8.67
C LEU A 64 -14.15 22.42 -8.09
N ASN A 65 -13.17 23.00 -8.82
CA ASN A 65 -12.38 24.18 -8.37
C ASN A 65 -11.96 24.10 -6.88
N ALA A 66 -11.48 22.93 -6.46
CA ALA A 66 -11.14 22.66 -5.06
C ALA A 66 -9.99 23.56 -4.56
N PRO A 67 -10.03 24.04 -3.31
CA PRO A 67 -8.95 24.84 -2.74
C PRO A 67 -7.64 24.03 -2.71
N GLY A 68 -6.57 24.59 -3.30
CA GLY A 68 -5.28 23.90 -3.49
C GLY A 68 -5.12 23.18 -4.83
N GLY A 69 -6.14 23.22 -5.69
CA GLY A 69 -6.13 22.62 -7.02
C GLY A 69 -6.60 21.16 -7.02
N THR A 70 -7.32 20.77 -8.07
CA THR A 70 -7.89 19.43 -8.25
C THR A 70 -6.88 18.30 -8.08
N ALA A 71 -5.67 18.48 -8.61
CA ALA A 71 -4.62 17.47 -8.52
C ALA A 71 -4.26 17.12 -7.06
N VAL A 72 -4.21 18.12 -6.19
CA VAL A 72 -3.90 17.93 -4.76
C VAL A 72 -5.05 17.24 -4.04
N TYR A 73 -6.29 17.62 -4.34
CA TYR A 73 -7.47 16.99 -3.74
C TYR A 73 -7.60 15.50 -4.14
N VAL A 74 -7.41 15.21 -5.42
CA VAL A 74 -7.41 13.84 -5.96
C VAL A 74 -6.32 12.98 -5.32
N LEU A 75 -5.11 13.52 -5.16
CA LEU A 75 -4.03 12.85 -4.44
C LEU A 75 -4.37 12.60 -2.96
N LEU A 76 -5.00 13.56 -2.29
CA LEU A 76 -5.40 13.42 -0.88
C LEU A 76 -6.44 12.30 -0.71
N LEU A 77 -7.43 12.24 -1.61
CA LEU A 77 -8.44 11.19 -1.62
C LEU A 77 -7.83 9.80 -1.88
N MET A 78 -6.95 9.69 -2.87
CA MET A 78 -6.22 8.44 -3.14
C MET A 78 -5.38 8.02 -1.94
N SER A 79 -4.63 8.94 -1.34
CA SER A 79 -3.76 8.65 -0.20
C SER A 79 -4.56 8.23 1.03
N SER A 80 -5.69 8.86 1.31
CA SER A 80 -6.50 8.52 2.49
C SER A 80 -7.06 7.11 2.37
N THR A 81 -7.57 6.73 1.21
CA THR A 81 -8.14 5.41 0.95
C THR A 81 -7.09 4.31 0.88
N ILE A 82 -5.89 4.58 0.35
CA ILE A 82 -4.80 3.60 0.23
C ILE A 82 -4.01 3.45 1.55
N SER A 83 -4.10 4.42 2.47
CA SER A 83 -3.37 4.39 3.75
C SER A 83 -3.76 3.17 4.62
N ILE A 84 -5.04 2.83 4.67
CA ILE A 84 -5.58 1.71 5.47
C ILE A 84 -5.01 0.35 5.00
N PRO A 85 -5.17 -0.06 3.73
CA PRO A 85 -4.62 -1.33 3.26
C PRO A 85 -3.08 -1.34 3.35
N THR A 86 -2.42 -0.18 3.19
CA THR A 86 -0.97 -0.06 3.35
C THR A 86 -0.51 -0.34 4.78
N ALA A 87 -1.18 0.27 5.78
CA ALA A 87 -0.86 0.04 7.18
C ALA A 87 -1.12 -1.43 7.58
N LEU A 88 -2.25 -1.99 7.15
CA LEU A 88 -2.58 -3.40 7.40
C LEU A 88 -1.57 -4.35 6.72
N SER A 89 -1.13 -4.03 5.50
CA SER A 89 -0.06 -4.76 4.81
C SER A 89 1.22 -4.76 5.63
N PHE A 90 1.66 -3.61 6.13
CA PHE A 90 2.85 -3.48 6.97
C PHE A 90 2.75 -4.33 8.25
N PHE A 91 1.65 -4.22 9.00
CA PHE A 91 1.46 -4.99 10.24
C PHE A 91 1.38 -6.49 10.00
N THR A 92 0.64 -6.93 8.97
CA THR A 92 0.54 -8.36 8.64
C THR A 92 1.88 -8.93 8.18
N PHE A 93 2.67 -8.14 7.45
CA PHE A 93 4.02 -8.53 7.04
C PHE A 93 4.97 -8.64 8.24
N ALA A 94 4.99 -7.64 9.11
CA ALA A 94 5.80 -7.67 10.34
C ALA A 94 5.42 -8.86 11.25
N ALA A 95 4.12 -9.12 11.43
CA ALA A 95 3.64 -10.27 12.18
C ALA A 95 4.11 -11.61 11.58
N ALA A 96 4.10 -11.73 10.25
CA ALA A 96 4.58 -12.93 9.55
C ALA A 96 6.10 -13.13 9.70
N ILE A 97 6.89 -12.06 9.72
CA ILE A 97 8.32 -12.12 10.03
C ILE A 97 8.54 -12.59 11.45
N PHE A 98 7.85 -11.98 12.43
CA PHE A 98 7.96 -12.33 13.84
C PHE A 98 7.60 -13.80 14.12
N LEU A 99 6.49 -14.29 13.53
CA LEU A 99 6.07 -15.69 13.66
C LEU A 99 7.10 -16.66 13.10
N ASN A 100 7.75 -16.33 11.97
CA ASN A 100 8.81 -17.17 11.42
C ASN A 100 10.08 -17.14 12.25
N GLN A 101 10.47 -15.99 12.79
CA GLN A 101 11.63 -15.89 13.69
C GLN A 101 11.41 -16.71 14.97
N ARG A 102 10.21 -16.61 15.57
CA ARG A 102 9.85 -17.40 16.76
C ARG A 102 9.89 -18.91 16.49
N LYS A 103 9.40 -19.36 15.33
CA LYS A 103 9.48 -20.78 14.93
C LYS A 103 10.93 -21.25 14.81
N LYS A 104 11.81 -20.44 14.23
CA LYS A 104 13.24 -20.77 14.12
C LYS A 104 13.91 -20.86 15.49
N ALA A 105 13.68 -19.88 16.37
CA ALA A 105 14.24 -19.87 17.73
C ALA A 105 13.74 -21.04 18.60
N GLY A 106 12.47 -21.43 18.46
CA GLY A 106 11.91 -22.58 19.16
C GLY A 106 12.45 -23.93 18.67
N GLN A 107 12.90 -24.01 17.42
CA GLN A 107 13.57 -25.21 16.89
C GLN A 107 15.02 -25.32 17.41
N THR A 108 15.72 -24.20 17.59
CA THR A 108 17.11 -24.18 18.08
C THR A 108 17.24 -24.52 19.58
N ASN A 109 16.19 -24.32 20.38
CA ASN A 109 16.21 -24.62 21.82
C ASN A 109 15.66 -26.03 22.17
N GLY A 110 15.27 -26.82 21.18
CA GLY A 110 14.71 -28.16 21.34
C GLY A 110 15.65 -29.29 20.91
N GLU A 111 16.88 -28.97 20.51
CA GLU A 111 18.00 -29.89 20.28
C GLU A 111 19.01 -29.77 21.44
#